data_AF-A0AAD6KX71-F1
#
_entry.id   AF-A0AAD6KX71-F1
#
_cell.length_a   1.000
_cell.length_b   1.000
_cell.length_c   1.000
_cell.angle_alpha   90.00
_cell.angle_beta   90.00
_cell.angle_gamma   90.00
#
_symmetry.space_group_name_H-M   'P 1'
#
loop_
_entity.id
_entity.type
_entity.pdbx_description
1 polymer ?
#
loop_
_entity_poly.entity_id
_entity_poly.type
_entity_poly.pdbx_seq_one_letter_code
_entity_poly.pdbx_strand_id
1 'polypeptide(L)'
;MAFDNLLLQLLLKASQDKGFVCEEADRALNAMVKSMTPLPLLNKLRPYVSHSNPRVRAKAAITISNSVSKMGLEGMNEFGLVLLVQMAADLLNDRLPEAREAARNIVTCIYEAYNPKRGTEAGIMAKLLPN
;
A
#
# COMPACT_ATOMS: atom_id res chain seq x y z
N MET A 1 14.40 14.92 -6.91
CA MET A 1 14.13 15.37 -8.30
C MET A 1 14.15 14.21 -9.30
N ALA A 2 15.27 13.51 -9.53
CA ALA A 2 15.33 12.44 -10.55
C ALA A 2 14.43 11.22 -10.22
N PHE A 3 14.49 10.73 -8.97
CA PHE A 3 13.67 9.58 -8.54
C PHE A 3 12.17 9.89 -8.53
N ASP A 4 11.79 11.09 -8.09
CA ASP A 4 10.38 11.50 -8.04
C ASP A 4 9.78 11.53 -9.45
N ASN A 5 10.54 12.03 -10.43
CA ASN A 5 10.13 12.02 -11.83
C ASN A 5 10.04 10.60 -12.39
N LEU A 6 11.00 9.72 -12.09
CA LEU A 6 10.95 8.32 -12.48
C LEU A 6 9.69 7.63 -11.94
N LEU A 7 9.37 7.85 -10.65
CA LEU A 7 8.21 7.26 -10.01
C LEU A 7 6.90 7.72 -10.64
N LEU A 8 6.76 9.02 -10.91
CA LEU A 8 5.59 9.55 -11.62
C LEU A 8 5.45 8.94 -13.01
N GLN A 9 6.54 8.86 -13.79
CA GLN A 9 6.49 8.25 -15.12
C GLN A 9 6.08 6.78 -15.05
N LEU A 10 6.59 6.05 -14.07
CA LEU A 10 6.24 4.65 -13.89
C LEU A 10 4.76 4.46 -13.57
N LEU A 11 4.22 5.28 -12.65
CA LEU A 11 2.80 5.28 -12.31
C LEU A 11 1.92 5.65 -13.52
N LEU A 12 2.34 6.62 -14.34
CA LEU A 12 1.64 7.00 -15.56
C LEU A 12 1.62 5.86 -16.59
N LYS A 13 2.73 5.13 -16.75
CA LYS A 13 2.81 3.97 -17.65
C LYS A 13 1.98 2.78 -17.15
N ALA A 14 2.02 2.49 -15.85
CA ALA A 14 1.17 1.48 -15.22
C ALA A 14 -0.33 1.86 -15.29
N SER A 15 -0.66 3.14 -15.46
CA SER A 15 -2.05 3.60 -15.54
C SER A 15 -2.64 3.56 -16.95
N GLN A 16 -1.86 3.15 -17.95
CA GLN A 16 -2.35 2.97 -19.33
C GLN A 16 -3.28 1.76 -19.39
N ASP A 17 -4.04 1.63 -20.49
CA ASP A 17 -5.01 0.54 -20.65
C ASP A 17 -4.34 -0.83 -20.78
N LYS A 18 -4.21 -1.34 -22.01
CA LYS A 18 -3.67 -2.66 -22.28
C LYS A 18 -2.42 -2.50 -23.12
N GLY A 19 -1.39 -3.23 -22.74
CA GLY A 19 -0.16 -3.28 -23.50
C GLY A 19 1.01 -3.64 -22.61
N PHE A 20 2.04 -4.19 -23.26
CA PHE A 20 3.30 -4.58 -22.65
C PHE A 20 3.90 -3.50 -21.73
N VAL A 21 3.78 -2.23 -22.12
CA VAL A 21 4.31 -1.09 -21.34
C VAL A 21 3.65 -0.97 -19.95
N CYS A 22 2.34 -1.17 -19.85
CA CYS A 22 1.62 -1.10 -18.58
C CYS A 22 2.04 -2.26 -17.66
N GLU A 23 2.12 -3.47 -18.22
CA GLU A 23 2.51 -4.66 -17.47
C GLU A 23 3.97 -4.60 -16.98
N GLU A 24 4.89 -4.11 -17.81
CA GLU A 24 6.27 -3.90 -17.39
C GLU A 24 6.39 -2.81 -16.33
N ALA A 25 5.59 -1.75 -16.43
CA ALA A 25 5.56 -0.71 -15.41
C ALA A 25 5.07 -1.25 -14.06
N ASP A 26 4.04 -2.10 -14.08
CA ASP A 26 3.57 -2.80 -12.89
C ASP A 26 4.62 -3.76 -12.31
N ARG A 27 5.33 -4.50 -13.16
CA ARG A 27 6.44 -5.36 -12.72
C ARG A 27 7.54 -4.55 -12.04
N ALA A 28 7.90 -3.40 -12.60
CA ALA A 28 8.90 -2.51 -12.03
C ALA A 28 8.45 -1.88 -10.71
N LEU A 29 7.17 -1.49 -10.56
CA LEU A 29 6.63 -1.03 -9.27
C LEU A 29 6.73 -2.14 -8.21
N ASN A 30 6.37 -3.37 -8.56
CA ASN A 30 6.49 -4.52 -7.67
C ASN A 30 7.95 -4.84 -7.32
N ALA A 31 8.87 -4.73 -8.28
CA ALA A 31 10.31 -4.90 -8.03
C ALA A 31 10.83 -3.84 -7.06
N MET A 32 10.38 -2.58 -7.19
CA MET A 32 10.73 -1.49 -6.28
C MET A 32 10.27 -1.77 -4.84
N VAL A 33 9.04 -2.26 -4.65
CA VAL A 33 8.54 -2.70 -3.34
C VAL A 33 9.36 -3.88 -2.77
N LYS A 34 9.97 -4.69 -3.63
CA LYS A 34 10.84 -5.81 -3.22
C LYS A 34 12.24 -5.37 -2.83
N SER A 35 12.78 -4.33 -3.45
CA SER A 35 14.18 -3.92 -3.28
C SER A 35 14.38 -2.72 -2.35
N MET A 36 13.35 -1.92 -2.08
CA MET A 36 13.47 -0.73 -1.23
C MET A 36 12.93 -0.97 0.19
N THR A 37 13.50 -0.26 1.16
CA THR A 37 12.90 -0.19 2.50
C THR A 37 11.55 0.53 2.43
N PRO A 38 10.52 0.08 3.17
CA PRO A 38 9.17 0.62 3.01
C PRO A 38 9.02 2.11 3.29
N LEU A 39 9.64 2.62 4.36
CA LEU A 39 9.50 4.00 4.80
C LEU A 39 9.87 5.05 3.74
N PRO A 40 11.07 5.02 3.12
CA PRO A 40 11.40 6.00 2.07
C PRO A 40 10.51 5.83 0.83
N LEU A 41 10.11 4.60 0.48
CA LEU A 41 9.21 4.37 -0.64
C LEU A 41 7.81 4.98 -0.39
N LEU A 42 7.27 4.81 0.81
CA LEU A 42 5.98 5.41 1.21
C LEU A 42 6.01 6.93 1.16
N ASN A 43 7.07 7.56 1.68
CA ASN A 43 7.25 9.00 1.60
C ASN A 43 7.24 9.53 0.16
N LYS A 44 7.76 8.73 -0.78
CA LYS A 44 7.78 9.07 -2.20
C LYS A 44 6.45 8.82 -2.90
N LEU A 45 5.70 7.81 -2.49
CA LEU A 45 4.40 7.45 -3.09
C LEU A 45 3.24 8.31 -2.57
N ARG A 46 3.32 8.81 -1.34
CA ARG A 46 2.25 9.57 -0.66
C ARG A 46 1.60 10.65 -1.53
N PRO A 47 2.32 11.49 -2.30
CA PRO A 47 1.66 12.54 -3.08
C PRO A 47 0.74 12.01 -4.19
N TYR A 48 0.90 10.75 -4.60
CA TYR A 48 0.18 10.20 -5.75
C TYR A 48 -1.17 9.54 -5.40
N VAL A 49 -1.47 9.31 -4.11
CA VAL A 49 -2.80 8.83 -3.68
C VAL A 49 -3.87 9.91 -3.76
N SER A 50 -3.49 11.17 -3.97
CA SER A 50 -4.40 12.30 -4.22
C SER A 50 -4.32 12.82 -5.66
N HIS A 51 -3.69 12.07 -6.56
CA HIS A 51 -3.53 12.48 -7.96
C HIS A 51 -4.89 12.64 -8.68
N SER A 52 -4.99 13.59 -9.62
CA SER A 52 -6.25 13.87 -10.34
C SER A 52 -6.74 12.67 -11.18
N ASN A 53 -5.82 11.95 -11.82
CA ASN A 53 -6.10 10.71 -12.55
C ASN A 53 -6.39 9.53 -11.59
N PRO A 54 -7.61 8.94 -11.61
CA PRO A 54 -7.97 7.81 -10.75
C PRO A 54 -7.09 6.57 -10.90
N ARG A 55 -6.60 6.29 -12.11
CA ARG A 55 -5.75 5.13 -12.36
C ARG A 55 -4.38 5.25 -11.70
N VAL A 56 -3.82 6.47 -11.70
CA VAL A 56 -2.58 6.78 -10.98
C VAL A 56 -2.79 6.59 -9.48
N ARG A 57 -3.91 7.06 -8.92
CA ARG A 57 -4.25 6.85 -7.51
C ARG A 57 -4.33 5.36 -7.17
N ALA A 58 -5.00 4.56 -8.00
CA ALA A 58 -5.09 3.11 -7.81
C ALA A 58 -3.72 2.42 -7.83
N LYS A 59 -2.85 2.76 -8.79
CA LYS A 59 -1.48 2.19 -8.85
C LYS A 59 -0.62 2.62 -7.66
N ALA A 60 -0.74 3.87 -7.23
CA ALA A 60 -0.05 4.35 -6.02
C ALA A 60 -0.55 3.61 -4.78
N ALA A 61 -1.87 3.47 -4.62
CA ALA A 61 -2.50 2.77 -3.50
C ALA A 61 -2.06 1.31 -3.41
N ILE A 62 -2.08 0.57 -4.53
CA ILE A 62 -1.59 -0.82 -4.58
C ILE A 62 -0.11 -0.90 -4.16
N THR A 63 0.73 -0.02 -4.71
CA THR A 63 2.17 0.00 -4.40
C THR A 63 2.41 0.30 -2.91
N ILE A 64 1.66 1.24 -2.35
CA ILE A 64 1.67 1.57 -0.92
C ILE A 64 1.21 0.36 -0.09
N SER A 65 0.09 -0.27 -0.44
CA SER A 65 -0.42 -1.45 0.25
C SER A 65 0.62 -2.58 0.30
N ASN A 66 1.28 -2.86 -0.82
CA ASN A 66 2.33 -3.88 -0.89
C ASN A 66 3.59 -3.51 -0.09
N SER A 67 3.84 -2.22 0.10
CA SER A 67 4.96 -1.73 0.93
C SER A 67 4.62 -1.82 2.42
N VAL A 68 3.40 -1.42 2.81
CA VAL A 68 2.87 -1.47 4.18
C VAL A 68 2.79 -2.91 4.69
N SER A 69 2.43 -3.88 3.85
CA SER A 69 2.36 -5.29 4.26
C SER A 69 3.70 -5.90 4.68
N LYS A 70 4.80 -5.23 4.36
CA LYS A 70 6.16 -5.62 4.77
C LYS A 70 6.66 -4.88 6.01
N MET A 71 5.85 -3.99 6.58
CA MET A 71 6.23 -3.19 7.72
C MET A 71 5.73 -3.80 9.01
N GLY A 72 6.58 -3.74 10.04
CA GLY A 72 6.13 -3.90 11.43
C GLY A 72 5.48 -2.62 11.95
N LEU A 73 4.85 -2.73 13.13
CA LEU A 73 4.20 -1.61 13.81
C LEU A 73 5.14 -0.42 14.03
N GLU A 74 6.41 -0.67 14.34
CA GLU A 74 7.44 0.38 14.51
C GLU A 74 7.61 1.24 13.25
N GLY A 75 7.79 0.61 12.09
CA GLY A 75 7.90 1.34 10.82
C GLY A 75 6.61 2.09 10.47
N MET A 76 5.44 1.52 10.78
CA MET A 76 4.15 2.20 10.54
C MET A 76 4.01 3.43 11.43
N ASN A 77 4.48 3.36 12.68
CA ASN A 77 4.51 4.49 13.59
C ASN A 77 5.50 5.56 13.13
N GLU A 78 6.69 5.17 12.66
CA GLU A 78 7.70 6.09 12.12
C GLU A 78 7.20 6.85 10.90
N PHE A 79 6.48 6.17 9.99
CA PHE A 79 5.84 6.84 8.86
C PHE A 79 4.70 7.78 9.29
N GLY A 80 4.03 7.47 10.38
CA GLY A 80 2.87 8.18 10.89
C GLY A 80 1.60 7.37 10.68
N LEU A 81 1.15 6.70 11.73
CA LEU A 81 -0.01 5.83 11.66
C LEU A 81 -1.31 6.57 11.36
N VAL A 82 -1.52 7.73 11.98
CA VAL A 82 -2.69 8.58 11.72
C VAL A 82 -2.76 8.94 10.23
N LEU A 83 -1.61 9.22 9.63
CA LEU A 83 -1.50 9.49 8.21
C LEU A 83 -1.86 8.26 7.36
N LEU A 84 -1.38 7.06 7.71
CA LEU A 84 -1.77 5.82 7.01
C LEU A 84 -3.27 5.56 7.07
N VAL A 85 -3.87 5.72 8.25
CA VAL A 85 -5.31 5.54 8.45
C VAL A 85 -6.09 6.56 7.61
N GLN A 86 -5.69 7.83 7.61
CA GLN A 86 -6.34 8.87 6.80
C GLN A 86 -6.22 8.55 5.30
N MET A 87 -5.02 8.18 4.83
CA MET A 87 -4.82 7.79 3.43
C MET A 87 -5.70 6.61 3.03
N ALA A 88 -5.82 5.59 3.88
CA ALA A 88 -6.70 4.46 3.62
C ALA A 88 -8.18 4.89 3.62
N ALA A 89 -8.61 5.75 4.55
CA ALA A 89 -9.97 6.27 4.59
C ALA A 89 -10.35 7.05 3.33
N ASP A 90 -9.43 7.89 2.82
CA ASP A 90 -9.63 8.64 1.58
C ASP A 90 -9.76 7.68 0.38
N LEU A 91 -8.91 6.66 0.31
CA LEU A 91 -8.89 5.66 -0.77
C LEU A 91 -10.07 4.68 -0.73
N LEU A 92 -10.66 4.40 0.43
CA LEU A 92 -11.86 3.57 0.56
C LEU A 92 -13.06 4.17 -0.21
N ASN A 93 -13.04 5.48 -0.43
CA ASN A 93 -14.06 6.21 -1.19
C ASN A 93 -13.65 6.49 -2.65
N ASP A 94 -12.54 5.90 -3.13
CA ASP A 94 -12.10 6.12 -4.51
C ASP A 94 -13.10 5.54 -5.53
N ARG A 95 -13.12 6.15 -6.71
CA ARG A 95 -13.94 5.73 -7.85
C ARG A 95 -13.54 4.35 -8.36
N LEU A 96 -12.24 4.01 -8.33
CA LEU A 96 -11.75 2.72 -8.84
C LEU A 96 -11.76 1.62 -7.76
N PRO A 97 -12.29 0.41 -8.06
CA PRO A 97 -12.35 -0.69 -7.11
C PRO A 97 -10.96 -1.13 -6.62
N GLU A 98 -9.94 -1.03 -7.47
CA GLU A 98 -8.56 -1.42 -7.16
C GLU A 98 -7.95 -0.54 -6.06
N ALA A 99 -8.23 0.78 -6.09
CA ALA A 99 -7.83 1.70 -5.03
C ALA A 99 -8.52 1.35 -3.71
N ARG A 100 -9.83 1.04 -3.75
CA ARG A 100 -10.59 0.64 -2.57
C ARG A 100 -10.10 -0.68 -1.97
N GLU A 101 -9.71 -1.64 -2.81
CA GLU A 101 -9.15 -2.91 -2.36
C GLU A 101 -7.78 -2.73 -1.70
N ALA A 102 -6.90 -1.94 -2.31
CA ALA A 102 -5.63 -1.59 -1.69
C ALA A 102 -5.82 -0.88 -0.34
N ALA A 103 -6.83 -0.01 -0.22
CA ALA A 103 -7.16 0.66 1.03
C ALA A 103 -7.60 -0.32 2.13
N ARG A 104 -8.46 -1.30 1.79
CA ARG A 104 -8.83 -2.38 2.72
C ARG A 104 -7.61 -3.15 3.22
N ASN A 105 -6.70 -3.48 2.31
CA ASN A 105 -5.47 -4.19 2.67
C ASN A 105 -4.57 -3.35 3.59
N ILE A 106 -4.43 -2.04 3.36
CA ILE A 106 -3.70 -1.16 4.29
C ILE A 106 -4.32 -1.21 5.70
N VAL A 107 -5.65 -1.11 5.80
CA VAL A 107 -6.37 -1.20 7.10
C VAL A 107 -6.13 -2.55 7.77
N THR A 108 -6.19 -3.64 7.01
CA THR A 108 -5.92 -5.00 7.51
C THR A 108 -4.48 -5.10 8.04
N CYS A 109 -3.48 -4.64 7.28
CA CYS A 109 -2.08 -4.66 7.72
C CYS A 109 -1.87 -3.85 9.01
N ILE A 110 -2.50 -2.68 9.13
CA ILE A 110 -2.47 -1.88 10.36
C ILE A 110 -3.08 -2.69 11.52
N TYR A 111 -4.28 -3.26 11.32
CA TYR A 111 -4.96 -4.03 12.34
C TYR A 111 -4.14 -5.23 12.82
N GLU A 112 -3.53 -5.97 11.89
CA GLU A 112 -2.67 -7.12 12.17
C GLU A 112 -1.40 -6.73 12.91
N ALA A 113 -0.77 -5.60 12.54
CA ALA A 113 0.40 -5.07 13.24
C ALA A 113 0.09 -4.70 14.70
N TYR A 114 -1.14 -4.22 14.97
CA TYR A 114 -1.62 -3.97 16.34
C TYR A 114 -2.04 -5.24 17.09
N ASN A 115 -2.49 -6.26 16.37
CA ASN A 115 -3.04 -7.50 16.93
C ASN A 115 -2.33 -8.74 16.38
N PRO A 116 -1.00 -8.88 16.58
CA PRO A 116 -0.21 -9.93 15.95
C PRO A 116 -0.69 -11.36 16.30
N LYS A 117 -1.41 -11.51 17.42
CA LYS A 117 -1.96 -12.79 17.90
C LYS A 117 -3.25 -13.24 17.18
N ARG A 118 -3.82 -12.47 16.25
CA ARG A 118 -4.98 -12.92 15.45
C ARG A 118 -4.60 -13.41 14.05
N GLY A 119 -3.36 -13.21 13.61
CA GLY A 119 -2.87 -13.60 12.28
C GLY A 119 -2.34 -15.03 12.17
N THR A 120 -2.36 -15.82 13.25
CA THR A 120 -1.98 -17.24 13.26
C THR A 120 -3.09 -18.06 13.89
N GLU A 121 -3.40 -19.24 13.32
CA GLU A 121 -4.43 -20.17 13.81
C GLU A 121 -4.33 -20.47 15.33
N ALA A 122 -3.12 -20.34 15.90
CA ALA A 122 -2.85 -20.48 17.33
C ALA A 122 -3.64 -19.50 18.23
N GLY A 123 -3.98 -18.30 17.74
CA GLY A 123 -4.72 -17.30 18.51
C GLY A 123 -6.21 -17.58 18.67
N ILE A 124 -6.79 -18.36 17.76
CA ILE A 124 -8.19 -18.78 17.80
C ILE A 124 -8.37 -19.88 18.85
N MET A 125 -7.41 -20.81 18.93
CA MET A 125 -7.45 -21.93 19.87
C MET A 125 -7.22 -21.49 21.33
N ALA A 126 -6.42 -20.46 21.56
CA ALA A 126 -6.15 -19.94 22.91
C ALA A 126 -7.36 -19.23 23.57
N LYS A 127 -8.43 -18.94 22.82
CA LYS A 127 -9.67 -18.32 23.36
C LYS A 127 -10.76 -19.33 23.69
N LEU A 128 -10.60 -20.60 23.33
CA LEU A 128 -11.62 -21.64 23.49
C LEU A 128 -11.32 -22.62 24.63
N LEU A 129 -10.19 -22.47 25.32
CA LEU A 129 -9.87 -23.28 26.50
C LEU A 129 -10.16 -22.47 27.77
N PRO A 130 -11.18 -22.84 28.56
CA PRO A 130 -11.34 -22.31 29.91
C PRO A 130 -10.18 -22.82 30.79
N ASN A 131 -9.66 -21.94 31.65
CA ASN A 131 -8.75 -22.30 32.73
C ASN A 131 -9.44 -23.24 33.73
#